data_AF-A0A0L1KYG1-F1
#
_entry.id   AF-A0A0L1KYG1-F1
#
_cell.length_a   1.000
_cell.length_b   1.000
_cell.length_c   1.000
_cell.angle_alpha   90.00
_cell.angle_beta   90.00
_cell.angle_gamma   90.00
#
_symmetry.space_group_name_H-M   'P 1'
#
loop_
_entity.id
_entity.type
_entity.pdbx_description
1 polymer ?
#
loop_
_entity_poly.entity_id
_entity_poly.type
_entity_poly.pdbx_seq_one_letter_code
_entity_poly.pdbx_strand_id
1 'polypeptide(L)'
;MIAKSHIWEGFQRYVFYGIGVAKPKDQESSLSVSSRLLTRSSAMVGFFLPHYKKHIPSAIDHLVQLTHRKEIFPQVDLSTTFNCLEDIPSGVEHLYSKQSCGKVIVRLV
;
A
#
# COMPACT_ATOMS: atom_id res chain seq x y z
N MET A 1 56.13 0.37 6.90
CA MET A 1 55.04 -0.39 7.56
C MET A 1 53.91 0.58 7.91
N ILE A 2 53.04 0.91 6.97
CA ILE A 2 51.85 1.74 7.22
C ILE A 2 50.72 1.16 6.37
N ALA A 3 49.49 1.23 6.90
CA ALA A 3 48.20 0.89 6.25
C ALA A 3 47.74 -0.58 6.37
N LYS A 4 47.40 -1.02 7.60
CA LYS A 4 46.43 -2.12 7.79
C LYS A 4 45.33 -1.83 8.83
N SER A 5 45.42 -0.76 9.61
CA SER A 5 44.46 -0.48 10.71
C SER A 5 43.19 0.26 10.26
N HIS A 6 43.26 1.14 9.27
CA HIS A 6 42.13 2.01 8.92
C HIS A 6 41.00 1.36 8.11
N ILE A 7 41.28 0.26 7.41
CA ILE A 7 40.30 -0.41 6.53
C ILE A 7 39.38 -1.34 7.36
N TRP A 8 39.88 -1.88 8.47
CA TRP A 8 39.14 -2.82 9.31
C TRP A 8 38.15 -2.13 10.27
N GLU A 9 38.43 -0.91 10.73
CA GLU A 9 37.49 -0.17 11.58
C GLU A 9 36.24 0.32 10.81
N GLY A 10 36.40 0.70 9.54
CA GLY A 10 35.28 1.10 8.69
C GLY A 10 34.30 -0.05 8.42
N PHE A 11 34.83 -1.28 8.27
CA PHE A 11 34.02 -2.47 8.08
C PHE A 11 33.32 -2.91 9.37
N GLN A 12 34.01 -2.84 10.51
CA GLN A 12 33.40 -3.09 11.83
C GLN A 12 32.24 -2.12 12.12
N ARG A 13 32.34 -0.85 11.72
CA ARG A 13 31.25 0.13 11.92
C ARG A 13 30.02 -0.14 11.05
N TYR A 14 30.19 -0.76 9.89
CA TYR A 14 29.08 -1.17 9.01
C TYR A 14 28.41 -2.46 9.50
N VAL A 15 29.20 -3.40 10.03
CA VAL A 15 28.70 -4.68 10.56
C VAL A 15 28.02 -4.50 11.93
N PHE A 16 28.54 -3.63 12.80
CA PHE A 16 27.90 -3.35 14.11
C PHE A 16 26.61 -2.54 14.03
N TYR A 17 26.34 -1.87 12.91
CA TYR A 17 25.02 -1.29 12.64
C TYR A 17 23.94 -2.34 12.25
N GLY A 18 24.30 -3.63 12.26
CA GLY A 18 23.39 -4.76 12.09
C GLY A 18 22.73 -5.28 13.37
N ILE A 19 23.04 -4.72 14.55
CA ILE A 19 22.42 -5.13 15.82
C ILE A 19 21.66 -3.96 16.45
N GLY A 20 20.37 -3.86 16.14
CA GLY A 20 19.32 -3.52 17.11
C GLY A 20 19.40 -2.20 17.90
N VAL A 21 20.10 -1.17 17.46
CA VAL A 21 19.99 0.16 18.10
C VAL A 21 18.91 0.97 17.37
N ALA A 22 17.79 1.22 18.05
CA ALA A 22 16.74 2.10 17.57
C ALA A 22 17.33 3.48 17.24
N LYS A 23 17.32 3.86 15.96
CA LYS A 23 17.72 5.20 15.54
C LYS A 23 16.68 6.23 16.02
N PRO A 24 17.09 7.44 16.44
CA PRO A 24 16.17 8.55 16.69
C PRO A 24 15.34 8.82 15.42
N LYS A 25 14.03 9.07 15.60
CA LYS A 25 13.01 9.21 14.53
C LYS A 25 13.37 10.24 13.45
N ASP A 26 14.24 11.18 13.79
CA ASP A 26 14.48 12.39 13.03
C ASP A 26 15.47 12.15 11.86
N GLN A 27 16.27 11.07 11.93
CA GLN A 27 17.29 10.75 10.92
C GLN A 27 16.78 9.79 9.83
N GLU A 28 15.65 9.10 10.05
CA GLU A 28 15.12 8.05 9.15
C GLU A 28 14.55 8.63 7.83
N SER A 29 14.16 9.91 7.83
CA SER A 29 13.63 10.62 6.67
C SER A 29 14.66 10.89 5.57
N SER A 30 15.96 10.83 5.88
CA SER A 30 17.06 11.12 4.95
C SER A 30 17.57 9.90 4.16
N LEU A 31 17.18 8.69 4.54
CA LEU A 31 17.61 7.47 3.85
C LEU A 31 16.80 7.27 2.56
N SER A 32 17.50 6.91 1.48
CA SER A 32 16.84 6.51 0.24
C SER A 32 15.89 5.33 0.47
N VAL A 33 14.83 5.24 -0.34
CA VAL A 33 13.88 4.10 -0.29
C VAL A 33 14.63 2.77 -0.41
N SER A 34 15.61 2.67 -1.29
CA SER A 34 16.44 1.48 -1.48
C SER A 34 17.17 1.07 -0.20
N SER A 35 17.78 2.03 0.51
CA SER A 35 18.47 1.77 1.77
C SER A 35 17.50 1.29 2.87
N ARG A 36 16.30 1.85 2.92
CA ARG A 36 15.26 1.45 3.89
C ARG A 36 14.74 0.04 3.63
N LEU A 37 14.49 -0.31 2.36
CA LEU A 37 14.08 -1.66 1.97
C LEU A 37 15.16 -2.69 2.30
N LEU A 38 16.42 -2.42 1.96
CA LEU A 38 17.53 -3.32 2.25
C LEU A 38 17.73 -3.54 3.75
N THR A 39 17.76 -2.46 4.54
CA THR A 39 18.01 -2.53 5.99
C THR A 39 16.92 -3.32 6.72
N ARG A 40 15.67 -3.26 6.23
CA ARG A 40 14.54 -3.98 6.83
C ARG A 40 14.28 -5.35 6.18
N SER A 41 15.10 -5.77 5.21
CA SER A 41 14.86 -6.97 4.40
C SER A 41 13.42 -7.02 3.83
N SER A 42 12.91 -5.86 3.39
CA SER A 42 11.54 -5.70 2.93
C SER A 42 11.46 -5.45 1.43
N ALA A 43 10.28 -5.69 0.86
CA ALA A 43 10.00 -5.49 -0.56
C ALA A 43 8.87 -4.47 -0.78
N MET A 44 8.95 -3.74 -1.88
CA MET A 44 7.88 -2.89 -2.39
C MET A 44 7.42 -3.48 -3.72
N VAL A 45 6.23 -4.09 -3.74
CA VAL A 45 5.72 -4.83 -4.90
C VAL A 45 4.48 -4.12 -5.44
N GLY A 46 4.53 -3.71 -6.71
CA GLY A 46 3.38 -3.15 -7.41
C GLY A 46 2.39 -4.25 -7.82
N PHE A 47 1.11 -3.91 -7.83
CA PHE A 47 0.04 -4.79 -8.32
C PHE A 47 -0.80 -4.05 -9.36
N PHE A 48 -1.03 -4.69 -10.51
CA PHE A 48 -1.87 -4.17 -11.57
C PHE A 48 -2.84 -5.25 -12.03
N LEU A 49 -4.14 -5.03 -11.78
CA LEU A 49 -5.19 -6.04 -11.94
C LEU A 49 -5.20 -6.72 -13.33
N PRO A 50 -5.00 -6.01 -14.46
CA PRO A 50 -4.94 -6.63 -15.78
C PRO A 50 -3.85 -7.69 -15.98
N HIS A 51 -2.78 -7.70 -15.17
CA HIS A 51 -1.76 -8.76 -15.23
C HIS A 51 -2.23 -10.08 -14.62
N TYR A 52 -3.33 -10.07 -13.86
CA TYR A 52 -3.87 -11.23 -13.14
C TYR A 52 -5.23 -11.69 -13.67
N LYS A 53 -5.59 -11.31 -14.92
CA LYS A 53 -6.89 -11.62 -15.54
C LYS A 53 -7.35 -13.06 -15.39
N LYS A 54 -6.41 -14.03 -15.49
CA LYS A 54 -6.70 -15.47 -15.34
C LYS A 54 -7.27 -15.86 -13.97
N HIS A 55 -7.02 -15.06 -12.92
CA HIS A 55 -7.48 -15.31 -11.56
C HIS A 55 -8.78 -14.58 -11.23
N ILE A 56 -9.18 -13.58 -12.03
CA ILE A 56 -10.35 -12.74 -11.75
C ILE A 56 -11.63 -13.57 -11.59
N PRO A 57 -11.96 -14.56 -12.46
CA PRO A 57 -13.21 -15.31 -12.31
C PRO A 57 -13.31 -16.07 -10.99
N SER A 58 -12.25 -16.80 -10.61
CA SER A 58 -12.22 -17.56 -9.36
C SER A 58 -12.23 -16.66 -8.12
N ALA A 59 -11.53 -15.52 -8.18
CA ALA A 59 -11.54 -14.55 -7.08
C ALA A 59 -12.92 -13.92 -6.88
N ILE A 60 -13.63 -13.58 -7.96
CA ILE A 60 -15.00 -13.04 -7.88
C ILE A 60 -15.96 -14.06 -7.29
N ASP A 61 -15.95 -15.31 -7.77
CA ASP A 61 -16.82 -16.37 -7.24
C ASP A 61 -16.61 -16.56 -5.74
N HIS A 62 -15.35 -16.61 -5.29
CA HIS A 62 -15.05 -16.72 -3.87
C HIS A 62 -15.56 -15.51 -3.05
N LEU A 63 -15.38 -14.28 -3.54
CA LEU A 63 -15.89 -13.07 -2.87
C LEU A 63 -17.43 -13.06 -2.78
N VAL A 64 -18.12 -13.53 -3.81
CA VAL A 64 -19.59 -13.68 -3.82
C VAL A 64 -20.01 -14.71 -2.76
N GLN A 65 -19.34 -15.86 -2.69
CA GLN A 65 -19.62 -16.88 -1.67
C GLN A 65 -19.43 -16.34 -0.24
N LEU A 66 -18.35 -15.62 0.02
CA LEU A 66 -18.09 -15.00 1.33
C LEU A 66 -19.15 -13.94 1.69
N THR A 67 -19.63 -13.21 0.69
CA THR A 67 -20.74 -12.24 0.87
C THR A 67 -22.05 -12.96 1.21
N HIS A 68 -22.38 -14.04 0.50
CA HIS A 68 -23.57 -14.86 0.80
C HIS A 68 -23.52 -15.49 2.19
N ARG A 69 -22.34 -15.94 2.63
CA ARG A 69 -22.11 -16.48 3.97
C ARG A 69 -22.08 -15.42 5.07
N LYS A 70 -22.15 -14.13 4.71
CA LYS A 70 -22.05 -12.98 5.62
C LYS A 70 -20.72 -12.93 6.38
N GLU A 71 -19.65 -13.44 5.77
CA GLU A 71 -18.28 -13.34 6.28
C GLU A 71 -17.62 -12.03 5.84
N ILE A 72 -18.09 -11.44 4.73
CA ILE A 72 -17.70 -10.13 4.23
C ILE A 72 -18.95 -9.28 4.02
N PHE A 73 -18.86 -7.99 4.39
CA PHE A 73 -19.93 -7.00 4.23
C PHE A 73 -19.46 -5.88 3.31
N PRO A 74 -19.78 -5.93 2.00
CA PRO A 74 -19.43 -4.86 1.06
C PRO A 74 -20.05 -3.53 1.51
N GLN A 75 -19.21 -2.51 1.71
CA GLN A 75 -19.65 -1.18 2.09
C GLN A 75 -19.77 -0.29 0.84
N VAL A 76 -20.98 0.23 0.63
CA VAL A 76 -21.25 1.28 -0.34
C VAL A 76 -21.25 2.60 0.39
N ASP A 77 -20.70 3.63 -0.24
CA ASP A 77 -20.78 4.97 0.31
C ASP A 77 -22.22 5.49 0.20
N LEU A 78 -22.86 5.69 1.37
CA LEU A 78 -24.23 6.19 1.49
C LEU A 78 -24.31 7.66 1.91
N SER A 79 -23.16 8.34 2.07
CA SER A 79 -23.11 9.74 2.51
C SER A 79 -23.71 10.71 1.48
N THR A 80 -23.57 10.39 0.20
CA THR A 80 -24.10 11.17 -0.93
C THR A 80 -24.74 10.22 -1.93
N THR A 81 -25.91 10.58 -2.46
CA THR A 81 -26.61 9.78 -3.47
C THR A 81 -26.41 10.40 -4.86
N PHE A 82 -25.95 9.59 -5.81
CA PHE A 82 -25.79 9.94 -7.22
C PHE A 82 -26.73 9.05 -8.05
N ASN A 83 -27.60 9.65 -8.85
CA ASN A 83 -28.76 8.97 -9.46
C ASN A 83 -28.77 9.00 -10.99
N CYS A 84 -27.94 9.82 -11.63
CA CYS A 84 -27.91 9.93 -13.08
C CYS A 84 -26.48 9.84 -13.62
N LEU A 85 -26.32 9.59 -14.92
CA LEU A 85 -25.00 9.52 -15.54
C LEU A 85 -24.26 10.86 -15.43
N GLU A 86 -25.01 11.95 -15.45
CA GLU A 86 -24.56 13.34 -15.26
C GLU A 86 -23.92 13.57 -13.89
N ASP A 87 -24.19 12.71 -12.90
CA ASP A 87 -23.62 12.81 -11.56
C ASP A 87 -22.22 12.18 -11.45
N ILE A 88 -21.73 11.47 -12.47
CA ILE A 88 -20.40 10.84 -12.45
C ILE A 88 -19.29 11.86 -12.11
N PRO A 89 -19.22 13.06 -12.72
CA PRO A 89 -18.21 14.06 -12.36
C PRO A 89 -18.27 14.43 -10.87
N SER A 90 -19.47 14.61 -10.31
CA SER A 90 -19.66 14.88 -8.88
C SER A 90 -19.22 13.71 -8.00
N GLY A 91 -19.47 12.47 -8.42
CA GLY A 91 -18.97 11.27 -7.75
C GLY A 91 -17.44 11.15 -7.77
N VAL A 92 -16.80 11.57 -8.85
CA VAL A 92 -15.33 11.64 -8.95
C VAL A 92 -14.77 12.72 -8.03
N GLU A 93 -15.36 13.92 -8.02
CA GLU A 93 -14.96 14.98 -7.10
C GLU A 93 -15.10 14.53 -5.63
N HIS A 94 -16.20 13.86 -5.29
CA HIS A 94 -16.40 13.28 -3.96
C HIS A 94 -15.30 12.28 -3.59
N LEU A 95 -14.89 11.40 -4.51
CA LEU A 95 -13.76 10.48 -4.30
C LEU A 95 -12.45 11.25 -4.03
N TYR A 96 -12.15 12.30 -4.79
CA TYR A 96 -10.93 13.09 -4.63
C TYR A 96 -10.94 14.01 -3.39
N SER A 97 -12.12 14.39 -2.91
CA SER A 97 -12.28 15.13 -1.65
C SER A 97 -11.89 14.31 -0.40
N LYS A 98 -11.68 12.99 -0.55
CA LYS A 98 -11.37 12.02 0.51
C LYS A 98 -12.46 11.89 1.58
N GLN A 99 -13.70 12.31 1.28
CA GLN A 99 -14.85 12.16 2.17
C GLN A 99 -15.57 10.81 2.00
N SER A 100 -15.26 10.06 0.93
CA SER A 100 -15.94 8.81 0.64
C SER A 100 -15.60 7.69 1.62
N CYS A 101 -16.62 7.03 2.17
CA CYS A 101 -16.50 5.86 3.04
C CYS A 101 -17.09 4.63 2.37
N GLY A 102 -16.23 3.79 1.77
CA GLY A 102 -16.64 2.61 1.01
C GLY A 102 -16.64 2.85 -0.49
N LYS A 103 -17.38 2.03 -1.24
CA LYS A 103 -17.46 2.13 -2.70
C LYS A 103 -18.45 3.23 -3.11
N VAL A 104 -17.95 4.28 -3.77
CA VAL A 104 -18.79 5.26 -4.45
C VAL A 104 -19.48 4.61 -5.64
N ILE A 105 -20.81 4.74 -5.72
CA ILE A 105 -21.65 4.24 -6.81
C ILE A 105 -22.51 5.36 -7.38
N VAL A 106 -22.84 5.24 -8.66
CA VAL A 106 -23.85 6.07 -9.33
C VAL A 106 -24.95 5.14 -9.78
N ARG A 107 -26.17 5.40 -9.33
CA ARG A 107 -27.35 4.67 -9.79
C ARG A 107 -27.74 5.20 -11.17
N LEU A 108 -28.26 4.33 -12.02
CA LEU A 108 -28.91 4.74 -13.26
C LEU A 108 -30.42 4.59 -13.01
N VAL A 109 -31.11 5.69 -12.70
CA VAL A 109 -32.58 5.73 -12.58
C VAL A 109 -33.21 6.51 -13.72
#